data_AF-A0A6C0I3B9-F1
#
_entry.id   AF-A0A6C0I3B9-F1
#
_cell.length_a   1.000
_cell.length_b   1.000
_cell.length_c   1.000
_cell.angle_alpha   90.00
_cell.angle_beta   90.00
_cell.angle_gamma   90.00
#
_symmetry.space_group_name_H-M   'P 1'
#
loop_
_entity.id
_entity.type
_entity.pdbx_description
1 polymer ?
#
loop_
_entity_poly.entity_id
_entity_poly.type
_entity_poly.pdbx_seq_one_letter_code
_entity_poly.pdbx_strand_id
1 'polypeptide(L)'
;MSSTGLKSILSNYKAEQAIMTAPISYTINEVYGAPPLSCFPGHGLLPAKMPAMQLSNNSCDIESQLFGIGSANVVNPKPKISLSAKPIASLSIIKQSPILLYETNSLTPEQRFRYLW
;
A
#
# COMPACT_ATOMS: atom_id res chain seq x y z
N MET A 1 5.63 -20.98 28.11
CA MET A 1 6.87 -21.25 27.36
C MET A 1 7.90 -20.21 27.78
N SER A 2 8.89 -20.59 28.59
CA SER A 2 9.97 -19.73 29.07
C SER A 2 11.27 -20.14 28.37
N SER A 3 11.66 -19.34 27.38
CA SER A 3 13.04 -19.24 26.89
C SER A 3 13.10 -17.98 26.02
N THR A 4 13.42 -16.86 26.65
CA THR A 4 13.73 -15.57 26.01
C THR A 4 15.21 -15.48 25.61
N GLY A 5 15.88 -16.63 25.49
CA GLY A 5 17.28 -16.74 25.09
C GLY A 5 17.42 -16.90 23.58
N LEU A 6 17.62 -15.79 22.88
CA LEU A 6 18.47 -15.70 21.69
C LEU A 6 18.06 -16.51 20.43
N LYS A 7 16.80 -16.32 19.98
CA LYS A 7 16.46 -16.57 18.56
C LYS A 7 17.15 -15.59 17.59
N SER A 8 17.98 -14.68 18.10
CA SER A 8 18.74 -13.66 17.38
C SER A 8 20.26 -13.86 17.38
N ILE A 9 20.81 -15.01 17.83
CA ILE A 9 22.24 -15.30 17.65
C ILE A 9 22.57 -15.31 16.16
N LEU A 10 23.55 -14.50 15.75
CA LEU A 10 24.06 -14.36 14.38
C LEU A 10 24.31 -15.70 13.67
N SER A 11 24.80 -16.72 14.40
CA SER A 11 25.05 -18.06 13.87
C SER A 11 23.78 -18.81 13.48
N ASN A 12 22.72 -18.75 14.29
CA ASN A 12 21.45 -19.42 14.00
C ASN A 12 20.70 -18.71 12.88
N TYR A 13 20.82 -17.38 12.81
CA TYR A 13 20.19 -16.55 11.79
C TYR A 13 20.67 -16.86 10.36
N LYS A 14 21.96 -17.16 10.16
CA LYS A 14 22.49 -17.52 8.82
C LYS A 14 21.92 -18.84 8.28
N ALA A 15 21.77 -19.84 9.14
CA ALA A 15 21.20 -21.13 8.74
C ALA A 15 19.71 -21.01 8.43
N GLU A 16 18.96 -20.24 9.24
CA GLU A 16 17.55 -19.93 8.96
C GLU A 16 17.38 -19.18 7.64
N GLN A 17 18.21 -18.17 7.37
CA GLN A 17 18.20 -17.47 6.08
C GLN A 17 18.42 -18.43 4.91
N ALA A 18 19.42 -19.32 4.99
CA ALA A 18 19.69 -20.27 3.91
C ALA A 18 18.49 -21.19 3.63
N ILE A 19 17.84 -21.69 4.67
CA ILE A 19 16.64 -22.53 4.57
C ILE A 19 15.46 -21.75 3.96
N MET A 20 15.28 -20.49 4.34
CA MET A 20 14.20 -19.63 3.82
C MET A 20 14.45 -19.11 2.40
N THR A 21 15.71 -19.05 1.96
CA THR A 21 16.07 -18.57 0.61
C THR A 21 15.91 -19.65 -0.45
N ALA A 22 16.19 -20.91 -0.09
CA ALA A 22 16.06 -22.07 -0.98
C ALA A 22 14.71 -22.18 -1.71
N PRO A 23 13.56 -21.88 -1.09
CA PRO A 23 12.27 -22.00 -1.77
C PRO A 23 11.85 -20.81 -2.65
N ILE A 24 12.56 -19.68 -2.58
CA ILE A 24 12.12 -18.43 -3.22
C ILE A 24 12.07 -18.57 -4.75
N SER A 25 12.95 -19.38 -5.35
CA SER A 25 13.09 -19.49 -6.81
C SER A 25 11.92 -20.18 -7.52
N TYR A 26 11.11 -20.99 -6.82
CA TYR A 26 10.02 -21.74 -7.44
C TYR A 26 8.62 -21.13 -7.23
N THR A 27 8.49 -20.08 -6.42
CA THR A 27 7.20 -19.45 -6.06
C THR A 27 6.89 -18.15 -6.80
N ILE A 28 7.82 -17.62 -7.59
CA ILE A 28 7.64 -16.36 -8.33
C ILE A 28 6.82 -16.62 -9.60
N ASN A 29 5.50 -16.55 -9.47
CA ASN A 29 4.58 -16.47 -10.60
C ASN A 29 3.76 -15.18 -10.45
N GLU A 30 4.14 -14.15 -11.21
CA GLU A 30 3.51 -12.81 -11.19
C GLU A 30 2.05 -12.82 -11.73
N VAL A 31 1.64 -13.92 -12.39
CA VAL A 31 0.43 -13.98 -13.21
C VAL A 31 -0.79 -14.53 -12.45
N TYR A 32 -0.63 -15.08 -11.24
CA TYR A 32 -1.75 -15.74 -10.56
C TYR A 32 -2.77 -14.75 -10.00
N GLY A 33 -3.91 -14.59 -10.69
CA GLY A 33 -5.11 -13.91 -10.17
C GLY A 33 -5.15 -12.39 -10.35
N ALA A 34 -4.24 -11.79 -11.13
CA ALA A 34 -4.32 -10.38 -11.47
C ALA A 34 -5.36 -10.13 -12.58
N PRO A 35 -6.30 -9.18 -12.42
CA PRO A 35 -7.21 -8.81 -13.49
C PRO A 35 -6.44 -8.11 -14.63
N PRO A 36 -6.84 -8.32 -15.89
CA PRO A 36 -6.16 -7.71 -17.04
C PRO A 36 -6.32 -6.18 -17.09
N LEU A 37 -7.39 -5.66 -16.48
CA LEU A 37 -7.66 -4.24 -16.34
C LEU A 37 -7.92 -3.92 -14.88
N SER A 38 -7.16 -2.97 -14.33
CA SER A 38 -7.38 -2.44 -12.99
C SER A 38 -7.56 -0.92 -13.07
N CYS A 39 -8.70 -0.44 -12.59
CA CYS A 39 -9.09 0.96 -12.61
C CYS A 39 -9.71 1.31 -11.25
N PHE A 40 -9.64 2.58 -10.86
CA PHE A 40 -10.37 3.06 -9.70
C PHE A 40 -11.88 3.09 -10.00
N PRO A 41 -12.71 2.65 -9.05
CA PRO A 41 -14.16 2.74 -9.19
C PRO A 41 -14.57 4.21 -9.14
N GLY A 42 -15.06 4.73 -10.25
CA GLY A 42 -15.67 6.05 -10.33
C GLY A 42 -17.17 6.01 -10.02
N HIS A 43 -17.90 6.99 -10.51
CA HIS A 43 -19.32 7.14 -10.19
C HIS A 43 -20.19 6.07 -10.86
N GLY A 44 -21.03 5.42 -10.05
CA GLY A 44 -21.92 4.35 -10.50
C GLY A 44 -21.28 2.95 -10.55
N LEU A 45 -20.03 2.81 -10.11
CA LEU A 45 -19.38 1.51 -9.94
C LEU A 45 -19.27 1.12 -8.47
N LEU A 46 -19.40 -0.17 -8.20
CA LEU A 46 -19.08 -0.73 -6.89
C LEU A 46 -17.57 -0.80 -6.70
N PRO A 47 -17.07 -0.60 -5.47
CA PRO A 47 -15.66 -0.75 -5.18
C PRO A 47 -15.24 -2.21 -5.42
N ALA A 48 -14.25 -2.39 -6.28
CA ALA A 48 -13.64 -3.68 -6.55
C ALA A 48 -12.33 -3.85 -5.76
N LYS A 49 -11.91 -5.10 -5.52
CA LYS A 49 -10.61 -5.38 -4.93
C LYS A 49 -9.52 -5.16 -5.97
N MET A 50 -8.55 -4.31 -5.65
CA MET A 50 -7.37 -4.10 -6.48
C MET A 50 -6.16 -4.83 -5.88
N PRO A 51 -5.41 -5.62 -6.66
CA PRO A 51 -4.20 -6.25 -6.17
C PRO A 51 -3.09 -5.20 -5.94
N ALA A 52 -2.28 -5.42 -4.92
CA ALA A 52 -1.27 -4.48 -4.47
C ALA A 52 -0.20 -4.20 -5.56
N MET A 53 0.12 -5.20 -6.38
CA MET A 53 1.06 -5.09 -7.51
C MET A 53 0.57 -4.15 -8.63
N GLN A 54 -0.73 -3.86 -8.71
CA GLN A 54 -1.27 -2.86 -9.64
C GLN A 54 -1.19 -1.43 -9.08
N LEU A 55 -1.05 -1.27 -7.76
CA LEU A 55 -0.92 0.05 -7.12
C LEU A 55 0.50 0.63 -7.24
N SER A 56 1.52 -0.23 -7.12
CA SER A 56 2.92 0.19 -7.15
C SER A 56 3.82 -0.92 -7.69
N ASN A 57 4.95 -0.53 -8.30
CA ASN A 57 5.97 -1.50 -8.77
C ASN A 57 6.64 -2.22 -7.60
N ASN A 58 6.78 -1.55 -6.45
CA ASN A 58 7.48 -2.03 -5.27
C ASN A 58 6.53 -2.26 -4.08
N SER A 59 5.35 -2.82 -4.37
CA SER A 59 4.28 -2.98 -3.37
C SER A 59 4.72 -3.80 -2.15
N CYS A 60 5.48 -4.87 -2.35
CA CYS A 60 5.94 -5.74 -1.25
C CYS A 60 6.94 -5.01 -0.34
N ASP A 61 7.83 -4.19 -0.90
CA ASP A 61 8.80 -3.42 -0.12
C ASP A 61 8.10 -2.36 0.72
N ILE A 62 7.15 -1.64 0.13
CA ILE A 62 6.33 -0.63 0.81
C ILE A 62 5.55 -1.27 1.95
N GLU A 63 4.87 -2.38 1.68
CA GLU A 63 4.13 -3.14 2.69
C GLU A 63 5.04 -3.56 3.85
N SER A 64 6.20 -4.13 3.52
CA SER A 64 7.21 -4.51 4.51
C SER A 64 7.69 -3.31 5.33
N GLN A 65 7.78 -2.12 4.76
CA GLN A 65 8.11 -0.89 5.48
C GLN A 65 6.99 -0.45 6.41
N LEU A 66 5.74 -0.46 5.93
CA LEU A 66 4.56 -0.07 6.71
C LEU A 66 4.35 -0.99 7.91
N PHE A 67 4.59 -2.30 7.76
CA PHE A 67 4.53 -3.26 8.86
C PHE A 67 5.78 -3.25 9.77
N GLY A 68 6.79 -2.44 9.48
CA GLY A 68 8.03 -2.37 10.27
C GLY A 68 8.89 -3.64 10.20
N ILE A 69 8.66 -4.50 9.21
CA ILE A 69 9.41 -5.74 9.01
C ILE A 69 10.87 -5.39 8.66
N GLY A 70 11.82 -6.00 9.37
CA GLY A 70 13.25 -5.77 9.18
C GLY A 70 13.79 -4.51 9.86
N SER A 71 13.00 -3.81 10.69
CA SER A 71 13.45 -2.65 11.48
C SER A 71 14.52 -3.00 12.52
N ALA A 72 14.51 -4.23 13.05
CA ALA A 72 15.50 -4.75 14.00
C ALA A 72 16.59 -5.61 13.33
N ASN A 73 16.78 -5.52 12.02
CA ASN A 73 17.81 -6.30 11.34
C ASN A 73 19.21 -5.76 11.70
N VAL A 74 19.99 -6.58 12.40
CA VAL A 74 21.34 -6.25 12.89
C VAL A 74 22.42 -6.51 11.82
N VAL A 75 22.12 -7.32 10.80
CA VAL A 75 23.09 -7.68 9.76
C VAL A 75 23.14 -6.60 8.69
N ASN A 76 21.98 -6.23 8.14
CA ASN A 76 21.86 -5.20 7.12
C ASN A 76 20.77 -4.20 7.53
N PRO A 77 21.13 -2.94 7.83
CA PRO A 77 20.14 -1.92 8.12
C PRO A 77 19.22 -1.73 6.90
N LYS A 78 17.91 -1.62 7.14
CA LYS A 78 16.92 -1.52 6.08
C LYS A 78 17.08 -0.18 5.34
N PRO A 79 17.25 -0.19 3.99
CA PRO A 79 17.34 1.05 3.23
C PRO A 79 16.00 1.78 3.22
N LYS A 80 16.04 3.10 3.06
CA LYS A 80 14.82 3.91 2.89
C LYS A 80 14.19 3.57 1.54
N ILE A 81 12.96 3.05 1.57
CA ILE A 81 12.21 2.73 0.36
C ILE A 81 11.46 3.99 -0.10
N SER A 82 11.50 4.26 -1.40
CA SER A 82 10.73 5.32 -2.05
C SER A 82 9.49 4.72 -2.73
N LEU A 83 8.35 5.41 -2.67
CA LEU A 83 7.11 4.96 -3.30
C LEU A 83 7.22 5.07 -4.83
N SER A 84 7.12 3.95 -5.54
CA SER A 84 6.98 3.90 -7.00
C SER A 84 5.53 3.58 -7.37
N ALA A 85 4.65 4.58 -7.24
CA ALA A 85 3.22 4.46 -7.58
C ALA A 85 2.99 4.32 -9.10
N LYS A 86 2.02 3.49 -9.49
CA LYS A 86 1.57 3.38 -10.88
C LYS A 86 0.40 4.35 -11.14
N PRO A 87 0.36 5.04 -12.29
CA PRO A 87 -0.82 5.82 -12.65
C PRO A 87 -1.98 4.88 -12.99
N ILE A 88 -3.10 5.02 -12.27
CA ILE A 88 -4.31 4.22 -12.46
C ILE A 88 -5.46 5.14 -12.87
N ALA A 89 -6.17 4.79 -13.93
CA ALA A 89 -7.32 5.56 -14.41
C ALA A 89 -8.57 5.28 -13.55
N SER A 90 -9.47 6.25 -13.44
CA SER A 90 -10.80 6.05 -12.86
C SER A 90 -11.83 5.78 -13.95
N LEU A 91 -12.74 4.81 -13.72
CA LEU A 91 -13.82 4.48 -14.64
C LEU A 91 -15.15 4.89 -14.03
N SER A 92 -15.89 5.78 -14.70
CA SER A 92 -17.22 6.22 -14.24
C SER A 92 -18.27 5.85 -15.29
N ILE A 93 -19.38 5.28 -14.85
CA ILE A 93 -20.55 5.04 -15.72
C ILE A 93 -21.45 6.28 -15.71
N ILE A 94 -21.59 6.93 -14.55
CA ILE A 94 -22.47 8.08 -14.36
C ILE A 94 -21.66 9.36 -14.50
N LYS A 95 -22.14 10.28 -15.34
CA LYS A 95 -21.64 11.66 -15.37
C LYS A 95 -22.38 12.47 -14.31
N GLN A 96 -21.64 13.01 -13.34
CA GLN A 96 -22.23 13.90 -12.34
C GLN A 96 -22.64 15.22 -13.00
N SER A 97 -23.81 15.74 -12.60
CA SER A 97 -24.19 17.12 -12.92
C SER A 97 -23.27 18.07 -12.15
N PRO A 98 -22.75 19.13 -12.77
CA PRO A 98 -22.01 20.15 -12.04
C PRO A 98 -22.93 20.78 -10.99
N ILE A 99 -22.36 21.05 -9.81
CA ILE A 99 -23.05 21.81 -8.77
C ILE A 99 -23.00 23.28 -9.20
N LEU A 100 -24.18 23.87 -9.42
CA LEU A 100 -24.30 25.31 -9.64
C LEU A 100 -24.17 25.99 -8.28
N LEU A 101 -22.99 26.56 -8.01
CA LEU A 101 -22.73 27.34 -6.81
C LEU A 101 -22.92 28.81 -7.15
N TYR A 102 -23.81 29.49 -6.44
CA TYR A 102 -24.02 30.93 -6.60
C TYR A 102 -22.82 31.68 -6.00
N GLU A 103 -22.29 32.69 -6.70
CA GLU A 103 -21.03 33.37 -6.34
C GLU A 103 -21.02 33.96 -4.92
N THR A 104 -22.17 34.26 -4.34
CA THR A 104 -22.29 34.89 -3.01
C THR A 104 -21.96 33.95 -1.83
N ASN A 105 -21.72 32.66 -2.08
CA ASN A 105 -21.26 31.70 -1.07
C ASN A 105 -19.75 31.40 -1.17
N SER A 106 -18.96 32.26 -1.84
CA SER A 106 -17.51 32.21 -1.73
C SER A 106 -17.11 32.58 -0.29
N LEU A 107 -16.85 31.56 0.54
CA LEU A 107 -16.34 31.76 1.89
C LEU A 107 -15.01 32.50 1.80
N THR A 108 -14.97 33.73 2.30
CA THR A 108 -13.71 34.41 2.57
C THR A 108 -13.04 33.70 3.76
N PRO A 109 -11.69 33.66 3.84
CA PRO A 109 -10.98 32.97 4.94
C PRO A 109 -11.41 33.40 6.36
N GLU A 110 -12.00 34.60 6.47
CA GLU A 110 -12.49 35.22 7.70
C GLU A 110 -13.88 34.71 8.16
N GLN A 111 -14.63 34.00 7.31
CA GLN A 111 -15.96 33.50 7.66
C GLN A 111 -15.87 32.17 8.44
N ARG A 112 -15.79 32.27 9.78
CA ARG A 112 -15.93 31.12 10.69
C ARG A 112 -17.33 30.49 10.59
N PHE A 113 -17.40 29.16 10.48
CA PHE A 113 -18.62 28.40 10.67
C PHE A 113 -19.20 28.71 12.06
N ARG A 114 -20.29 29.48 12.10
CA ARG A 114 -21.03 29.78 13.32
C ARG A 114 -21.79 28.51 13.71
N TYR A 115 -21.29 27.77 14.70
CA TYR A 115 -22.02 26.65 15.31
C TYR A 115 -23.34 27.18 15.89
N LEU A 116 -24.47 26.70 15.35
CA LEU A 116 -25.79 26.80 15.97
C LEU A 116 -25.98 25.51 16.80
N TRP A 117 -26.23 25.70 18.09
CA TRP A 117 -26.65 24.66 19.04
C TRP A 117 -28.11 24.27 18.80
#